data_AF-A0A6C0CS74-F1
#
_entry.id   AF-A0A6C0CS74-F1
#
_cell.length_a   1.000
_cell.length_b   1.000
_cell.length_c   1.000
_cell.angle_alpha   90.00
_cell.angle_beta   90.00
_cell.angle_gamma   90.00
#
_symmetry.space_group_name_H-M   'P 1'
#
loop_
_entity.id
_entity.type
_entity.pdbx_description
1 polymer ?
#
loop_
_entity_poly.entity_id
_entity_poly.type
_entity_poly.pdbx_seq_one_letter_code
_entity_poly.pdbx_strand_id
1 'polypeptide(L)'
;MEESSHTPTDSHTCALCLMSYPITEYFNHLIEEHYDIFLSLLATYYPDVDSSLFTQLLRRFVLVQLDEEEEEYDNYEYLLDLCNAIGYHTIGISNIENVANECTLTERCPICLDETEKEGYRTKKCGHDFCKDCFQKWTSCHKVCPLCKSKLEEDVK
;
A
#
# COMPACT_ATOMS: atom_id res chain seq x y z
N MET A 1 -49.06 -17.05 35.89
CA MET A 1 -49.14 -15.64 35.45
C MET A 1 -47.82 -15.39 34.76
N GLU A 2 -47.75 -15.72 33.46
CA GLU A 2 -46.54 -15.54 32.66
C GLU A 2 -46.64 -14.26 31.84
N GLU A 3 -45.46 -13.71 31.65
CA GLU A 3 -45.04 -12.43 31.12
C GLU A 3 -45.60 -12.05 29.75
N SER A 4 -45.71 -10.74 29.50
CA SER A 4 -45.27 -10.20 28.22
C SER A 4 -44.89 -8.72 28.37
N SER A 5 -43.62 -8.44 28.66
CA SER A 5 -43.02 -7.12 28.43
C SER A 5 -42.58 -7.03 26.98
N HIS A 6 -43.41 -6.46 26.11
CA HIS A 6 -42.99 -6.02 24.78
C HIS A 6 -42.05 -4.83 24.92
N THR A 7 -40.76 -5.04 24.66
CA THR A 7 -39.81 -3.94 24.41
C THR A 7 -39.97 -3.49 22.95
N PRO A 8 -40.10 -2.18 22.66
CA PRO A 8 -40.17 -1.70 21.29
C PRO A 8 -38.80 -1.89 20.62
N THR A 9 -38.77 -2.72 19.59
CA THR A 9 -37.59 -2.90 18.73
C THR A 9 -37.55 -1.71 17.78
N ASP A 10 -36.95 -0.60 18.20
CA ASP A 10 -36.78 0.55 17.31
C ASP A 10 -35.91 0.12 16.11
N SER A 11 -36.30 0.55 14.91
CA SER A 11 -35.63 0.22 13.65
C SER A 11 -35.40 1.48 12.82
N HIS A 12 -34.24 1.61 12.18
CA HIS A 12 -33.90 2.70 11.28
C HIS A 12 -34.02 2.28 9.82
N THR A 13 -34.62 3.15 9.00
CA THR A 13 -34.69 2.99 7.55
C THR A 13 -33.44 3.58 6.90
N CYS A 14 -32.75 2.78 6.09
CA CYS A 14 -31.57 3.21 5.37
C CYS A 14 -31.92 4.18 4.25
N ALA A 15 -31.27 5.33 4.20
CA ALA A 15 -31.50 6.33 3.14
C ALA A 15 -30.91 5.92 1.78
N LEU A 16 -30.05 4.90 1.74
CA LEU A 16 -29.34 4.45 0.53
C LEU A 16 -30.08 3.31 -0.17
N CYS A 17 -30.63 2.36 0.59
CA CYS A 17 -31.38 1.20 0.04
C CYS A 17 -32.87 1.15 0.44
N LEU A 18 -33.33 2.07 1.31
CA LEU A 18 -34.72 2.15 1.79
C LEU A 18 -35.21 0.93 2.58
N MET A 19 -34.29 0.06 3.03
CA MET A 19 -34.58 -1.10 3.87
C MET A 19 -34.53 -0.72 5.35
N SER A 20 -35.33 -1.39 6.19
CA SER A 20 -35.40 -1.15 7.64
C SER A 20 -34.57 -2.17 8.41
N TYR A 21 -33.71 -1.70 9.30
CA TYR A 21 -32.85 -2.54 10.13
C TYR A 21 -33.00 -2.17 11.62
N PRO A 22 -32.85 -3.11 12.56
CA PRO A 22 -32.73 -2.80 13.98
C PRO A 22 -31.64 -1.75 14.20
N ILE A 23 -31.83 -0.81 15.15
CA ILE A 23 -30.83 0.23 15.44
C ILE A 23 -29.44 -0.38 15.70
N THR A 24 -29.40 -1.53 16.38
CA THR A 24 -28.17 -2.25 16.74
C THR A 24 -27.40 -2.77 15.52
N GLU A 25 -28.07 -3.01 14.39
CA GLU A 25 -27.48 -3.59 13.18
C GLU A 25 -27.34 -2.57 12.05
N TYR A 26 -27.95 -1.39 12.19
CA TYR A 26 -27.98 -0.36 11.15
C TYR A 26 -26.57 0.12 10.75
N PHE A 27 -25.64 0.22 11.71
CA PHE A 27 -24.24 0.55 11.43
C PHE A 27 -23.52 -0.55 10.65
N ASN A 28 -23.73 -1.82 11.01
CA ASN A 28 -23.13 -2.95 10.30
C ASN A 28 -23.65 -3.01 8.85
N HIS A 29 -24.95 -2.81 8.65
CA HIS A 29 -25.53 -2.69 7.31
C HIS A 29 -24.85 -1.60 6.47
N LEU A 30 -24.59 -0.41 7.03
CA LEU A 30 -23.90 0.67 6.30
C LEU A 30 -22.45 0.29 5.94
N ILE A 31 -21.77 -0.50 6.77
CA ILE A 31 -20.39 -0.93 6.53
C ILE A 31 -20.34 -2.04 5.48
N GLU A 32 -21.24 -3.00 5.53
CA GLU A 32 -21.24 -4.16 4.64
C GLU A 32 -21.80 -3.83 3.25
N GLU A 33 -22.94 -3.14 3.18
CA GLU A 33 -23.67 -2.92 1.92
C GLU A 33 -23.37 -1.55 1.28
N HIS A 34 -22.87 -0.60 2.06
CA HIS A 34 -22.70 0.79 1.64
C HIS A 34 -21.33 1.39 2.03
N TYR A 35 -20.30 0.54 2.08
CA TYR A 35 -18.94 0.87 2.51
C TYR A 35 -18.39 2.15 1.88
N ASP A 36 -18.47 2.29 0.55
CA ASP A 36 -17.90 3.45 -0.17
C ASP A 36 -18.52 4.78 0.26
N ILE A 37 -19.83 4.78 0.51
CA ILE A 37 -20.58 5.97 0.96
C ILE A 37 -20.28 6.24 2.43
N PHE A 38 -20.21 5.19 3.24
CA PHE A 38 -19.82 5.28 4.66
C PHE A 38 -18.42 5.90 4.81
N LEU A 39 -17.44 5.43 4.02
CA LEU A 39 -16.10 6.00 3.96
C LEU A 39 -16.10 7.46 3.52
N SER A 40 -16.88 7.79 2.48
CA SER A 40 -16.97 9.15 1.96
C SER A 40 -17.55 10.13 2.98
N LEU A 41 -18.57 9.70 3.74
CA LEU A 41 -19.16 10.49 4.81
C LEU A 41 -18.20 10.69 5.98
N LEU A 42 -17.48 9.65 6.39
CA LEU A 42 -16.47 9.75 7.44
C LEU A 42 -15.33 10.69 7.06
N ALA A 43 -14.80 10.58 5.83
CA ALA A 43 -13.77 11.48 5.33
C ALA A 43 -14.24 12.94 5.26
N THR A 44 -15.52 13.17 4.97
CA THR A 44 -16.12 14.52 4.94
C THR A 44 -16.30 15.09 6.35
N TYR A 45 -16.66 14.26 7.33
CA TYR A 45 -16.95 14.71 8.70
C TYR A 45 -15.69 14.82 9.58
N TYR A 46 -14.64 14.08 9.23
CA TYR A 46 -13.37 14.03 9.96
C TYR A 46 -12.16 14.31 9.04
N PRO A 47 -12.06 15.52 8.46
CA PRO A 47 -11.03 15.85 7.47
C PRO A 47 -9.60 15.91 8.04
N ASP A 48 -9.45 16.08 9.36
CA ASP A 48 -8.15 16.18 10.05
C ASP A 48 -7.58 14.82 10.49
N VAL A 49 -8.31 13.72 10.29
CA VAL A 49 -7.79 12.39 10.57
C VAL A 49 -6.87 12.02 9.41
N ASP A 50 -5.57 11.91 9.69
CA ASP A 50 -4.59 11.41 8.73
C ASP A 50 -5.14 10.15 8.06
N SER A 51 -5.23 10.16 6.73
CA SER A 51 -5.72 9.05 5.91
C SER A 51 -5.05 7.72 6.30
N SER A 52 -3.79 7.76 6.72
CA SER A 52 -3.06 6.60 7.25
C SER A 52 -3.64 6.09 8.58
N LEU A 53 -3.93 6.99 9.53
CA LEU A 53 -4.51 6.63 10.82
C LEU A 53 -5.97 6.17 10.67
N PHE A 54 -6.73 6.82 9.78
CA PHE A 54 -8.09 6.43 9.43
C PHE A 54 -8.13 5.02 8.83
N THR A 55 -7.26 4.74 7.86
CA THR A 55 -7.12 3.41 7.26
C THR A 55 -6.67 2.38 8.30
N GLN A 56 -5.79 2.73 9.23
CA GLN A 56 -5.39 1.85 10.33
C GLN A 56 -6.53 1.58 11.32
N LEU A 57 -7.34 2.57 11.66
CA LEU A 57 -8.48 2.43 12.57
C LEU A 57 -9.62 1.65 11.93
N LEU A 58 -9.93 1.91 10.66
CA LEU A 58 -10.89 1.13 9.88
C LEU A 58 -10.40 -0.30 9.68
N ARG A 59 -9.13 -0.50 9.33
CA ARG A 59 -8.54 -1.84 9.29
C ARG A 59 -8.66 -2.52 10.63
N ARG A 60 -8.43 -1.81 11.74
CA ARG A 60 -8.60 -2.37 13.09
C ARG A 60 -10.05 -2.65 13.45
N PHE A 61 -11.00 -1.86 12.96
CA PHE A 61 -12.43 -2.08 13.18
C PHE A 61 -12.97 -3.24 12.35
N VAL A 62 -12.63 -3.30 11.06
CA VAL A 62 -12.93 -4.41 10.14
C VAL A 62 -12.28 -5.70 10.68
N LEU A 63 -11.04 -5.64 11.16
CA LEU A 63 -10.38 -6.80 11.78
C LEU A 63 -11.02 -7.24 13.10
N VAL A 64 -11.64 -6.33 13.88
CA VAL A 64 -12.36 -6.67 15.12
C VAL A 64 -13.76 -7.24 14.84
N GLN A 65 -14.36 -6.94 13.68
CA GLN A 65 -15.61 -7.57 13.24
C GLN A 65 -15.39 -8.90 12.51
N LEU A 66 -14.14 -9.24 12.17
CA LEU A 66 -13.74 -10.51 11.54
C LEU A 66 -13.11 -11.49 12.55
N ASP A 67 -13.70 -11.60 13.74
CA ASP A 67 -13.42 -12.71 14.66
C ASP A 67 -14.51 -13.78 14.49
N GLU A 68 -14.47 -14.54 13.39
CA GLU A 68 -14.86 -15.95 13.37
C GLU A 68 -14.32 -16.64 12.10
N GLU A 69 -13.05 -17.00 12.23
CA GLU A 69 -12.25 -18.02 11.54
C GLU A 69 -10.90 -17.39 11.21
N GLU A 70 -9.91 -17.72 12.04
CA GLU A 70 -8.50 -17.59 11.69
C GLU A 70 -8.26 -18.57 10.54
N GLU A 71 -8.75 -18.26 9.33
CA GLU A 71 -8.28 -18.90 8.11
C GLU A 71 -6.80 -18.57 8.06
N GLU A 72 -5.99 -19.53 8.46
CA GLU A 72 -4.54 -19.47 8.44
C GLU A 72 -4.12 -19.37 6.96
N TYR A 73 -4.15 -18.15 6.40
CA TYR A 73 -3.81 -17.78 5.01
C TYR A 73 -2.35 -18.08 4.64
N ASP A 74 -1.58 -18.63 5.59
CA ASP A 74 -0.20 -19.05 5.42
C ASP A 74 -0.02 -20.55 5.69
N ASN A 75 -1.10 -21.35 5.74
CA ASN A 75 -0.98 -22.78 5.92
C ASN A 75 -0.36 -23.46 4.68
N TYR A 76 0.25 -24.63 4.90
CA TYR A 76 0.97 -25.35 3.86
C TYR A 76 0.09 -25.73 2.66
N GLU A 77 -1.17 -26.07 2.88
CA GLU A 77 -2.09 -26.44 1.80
C GLU A 77 -2.45 -25.22 0.93
N TYR A 78 -2.75 -24.08 1.54
CA TYR A 78 -3.02 -22.83 0.83
C TYR A 78 -1.84 -22.40 -0.05
N LEU A 79 -0.60 -22.48 0.48
CA LEU A 79 0.59 -22.17 -0.29
C LEU A 79 0.82 -23.15 -1.46
N LEU A 80 0.52 -24.44 -1.25
CA LEU A 80 0.63 -25.46 -2.29
C LEU A 80 -0.42 -25.24 -3.39
N ASP A 81 -1.65 -24.92 -3.01
CA ASP A 81 -2.74 -24.60 -3.94
C ASP A 81 -2.46 -23.31 -4.72
N LEU A 82 -1.86 -22.31 -4.07
CA LEU A 82 -1.40 -21.10 -4.75
C LEU A 82 -0.31 -21.42 -5.79
N CYS A 83 0.68 -22.24 -5.44
CA CYS A 83 1.69 -22.71 -6.39
C CYS A 83 1.06 -23.48 -7.57
N ASN A 84 0.07 -24.33 -7.30
CA ASN A 84 -0.66 -25.08 -8.31
C ASN A 84 -1.49 -24.15 -9.21
N ALA A 85 -2.11 -23.11 -8.65
CA ALA A 85 -2.94 -22.13 -9.34
C ALA A 85 -2.11 -21.18 -10.22
N ILE A 86 -0.98 -20.69 -9.71
CA ILE A 86 0.00 -19.92 -10.50
C ILE A 86 0.62 -20.80 -11.59
N GLY A 87 0.75 -22.11 -11.32
CA GLY A 87 1.31 -23.11 -12.23
C GLY A 87 2.82 -22.95 -12.42
N TYR A 88 3.42 -23.79 -13.28
CA TYR A 88 4.80 -23.59 -13.73
C TYR A 88 4.88 -22.40 -14.69
N HIS A 89 4.80 -21.20 -14.14
CA HIS A 89 5.17 -20.01 -14.87
C HIS A 89 6.69 -20.07 -15.13
N THR A 90 7.08 -19.98 -16.39
CA THR A 90 8.49 -19.77 -16.75
C THR A 90 8.88 -18.38 -16.28
N ILE A 91 9.29 -18.24 -15.01
CA ILE A 91 9.72 -16.96 -14.47
C ILE A 91 11.01 -16.57 -15.16
N GLY A 92 10.87 -15.71 -16.16
CA GLY A 92 11.97 -15.04 -16.80
C GLY A 92 11.37 -14.05 -17.77
N ILE A 93 11.66 -12.77 -17.57
CA ILE A 93 11.51 -11.81 -18.64
C ILE A 93 12.44 -12.30 -19.75
N SER A 94 11.90 -12.81 -20.86
CA SER A 94 12.68 -13.50 -21.91
C SER A 94 13.78 -12.63 -22.48
N ASN A 95 13.58 -11.31 -22.43
CA ASN A 95 14.60 -10.33 -22.69
C ASN A 95 14.39 -9.15 -21.73
N ILE A 96 15.21 -9.11 -20.66
CA ILE A 96 15.11 -8.05 -19.65
C ILE A 96 15.26 -6.66 -20.24
N GLU A 97 16.03 -6.50 -21.33
CA GLU A 97 16.22 -5.21 -22.00
C GLU A 97 14.90 -4.67 -22.56
N ASN A 98 13.98 -5.54 -22.99
CA ASN A 98 12.69 -5.12 -23.55
C ASN A 98 11.73 -4.54 -22.50
N VAL A 99 11.91 -4.89 -21.22
CA VAL A 99 11.05 -4.45 -20.11
C VAL A 99 11.77 -3.43 -19.22
N ALA A 100 13.10 -3.46 -19.20
CA ALA A 100 13.94 -2.52 -18.48
C ALA A 100 14.12 -1.17 -19.20
N ASN A 101 13.58 -1.02 -20.41
CA ASN A 101 13.67 0.21 -21.21
C ASN A 101 12.76 1.34 -20.72
N GLU A 102 12.70 1.52 -19.41
CA GLU A 102 12.27 2.76 -18.76
C GLU A 102 13.07 2.99 -17.45
N CYS A 103 14.37 2.65 -17.45
CA CYS A 103 15.34 3.25 -16.51
C CYS A 103 16.17 4.35 -17.17
N THR A 104 15.65 4.97 -18.22
CA THR A 104 16.25 6.15 -18.85
C THR A 104 15.40 7.36 -18.48
N LEU A 105 15.99 8.30 -17.72
CA LEU A 105 15.45 9.63 -17.42
C LEU A 105 14.47 9.74 -16.24
N THR A 106 14.74 9.07 -15.11
CA THR A 106 14.16 9.60 -13.88
C THR A 106 14.90 10.89 -13.54
N GLU A 107 14.23 12.04 -13.64
CA GLU A 107 14.67 13.31 -13.04
C GLU A 107 14.73 13.23 -11.50
N ARG A 108 14.87 12.03 -10.93
CA ARG A 108 14.83 11.75 -9.49
C ARG A 108 16.04 10.94 -9.07
N CYS A 109 16.61 11.31 -7.94
CA CYS A 109 17.75 10.63 -7.38
C CYS A 109 17.30 9.28 -6.81
N PRO A 110 17.94 8.15 -7.18
CA PRO A 110 17.54 6.83 -6.70
C PRO A 110 17.84 6.59 -5.21
N ILE A 111 18.55 7.51 -4.54
CA ILE A 111 18.91 7.40 -3.12
C ILE A 111 17.84 8.04 -2.23
N CYS A 112 17.43 9.27 -2.54
CA CYS A 112 16.40 10.00 -1.76
C CYS A 112 15.02 9.99 -2.41
N LEU A 113 14.91 9.56 -3.66
CA LEU A 113 13.68 9.54 -4.48
C LEU A 113 13.10 10.93 -4.80
N ASP A 114 13.80 12.01 -4.45
CA ASP A 114 13.47 13.40 -4.82
C ASP A 114 14.01 13.79 -6.20
N GLU A 115 13.53 14.91 -6.74
CA GLU A 115 14.04 15.47 -8.00
C GLU A 115 15.55 15.72 -7.96
N THR A 116 16.28 15.24 -8.97
CA THR A 116 17.69 15.59 -9.17
C THR A 116 17.76 17.07 -9.50
N GLU A 117 18.36 17.84 -8.59
CA GLU A 117 18.62 19.26 -8.82
C GLU A 117 19.39 19.49 -10.12
N LYS A 118 19.29 20.70 -10.69
CA LYS A 118 20.07 21.09 -11.89
C LYS A 118 21.59 20.94 -11.70
N GLU A 119 22.06 20.89 -10.45
CA GLU A 119 23.43 20.60 -10.04
C GLU A 119 23.65 19.13 -9.59
N GLY A 120 22.87 18.20 -10.15
CA GLY A 120 23.05 16.77 -9.92
C GLY A 120 24.45 16.28 -10.30
N TYR A 121 24.90 15.22 -9.62
CA TYR A 121 26.16 14.55 -9.91
C TYR A 121 25.93 13.38 -10.86
N ARG A 122 26.49 13.49 -12.08
CA ARG A 122 26.53 12.40 -13.06
C ARG A 122 27.84 11.62 -12.99
N THR A 123 27.77 10.32 -12.78
CA THR A 123 28.96 9.45 -12.79
C THR A 123 29.60 9.40 -14.18
N LYS A 124 30.89 9.70 -14.29
CA LYS A 124 31.62 9.75 -15.58
C LYS A 124 31.60 8.43 -16.34
N LYS A 125 31.74 7.30 -15.64
CA LYS A 125 31.90 5.97 -16.25
C LYS A 125 30.59 5.30 -16.63
N CYS A 126 29.58 5.35 -15.77
CA CYS A 126 28.31 4.66 -15.97
C CYS A 126 27.13 5.59 -16.28
N GLY A 127 27.31 6.91 -16.22
CA GLY A 127 26.28 7.89 -16.63
C GLY A 127 25.09 8.03 -15.69
N HIS A 128 25.09 7.36 -14.54
CA HIS A 128 24.03 7.44 -13.53
C HIS A 128 24.06 8.76 -12.76
N ASP A 129 22.86 9.31 -12.49
CA ASP A 129 22.62 10.60 -11.84
C ASP A 129 22.15 10.47 -10.39
N PHE A 130 22.62 11.40 -9.56
CA PHE A 130 22.27 11.48 -8.15
C PHE A 130 22.25 12.96 -7.71
N CYS A 131 21.54 13.28 -6.63
CA CYS A 131 21.77 14.57 -5.95
C CYS A 131 23.20 14.61 -5.40
N LYS A 132 23.83 15.79 -5.42
CA LYS A 132 25.21 16.00 -4.98
C LYS A 132 25.44 15.50 -3.55
N ASP A 133 24.53 15.82 -2.64
CA ASP A 133 24.59 15.42 -1.24
C ASP A 133 24.51 13.89 -1.08
N CYS A 134 23.59 13.25 -1.79
CA CYS A 134 23.42 11.80 -1.74
C CYS A 134 24.67 11.08 -2.28
N PHE A 135 25.22 11.57 -3.39
CA PHE A 135 26.43 11.01 -3.97
C PHE A 135 27.66 11.21 -3.06
N GLN A 136 27.82 12.40 -2.47
CA GLN A 136 28.95 12.69 -1.58
C GLN A 136 28.88 11.86 -0.29
N LYS A 137 27.69 11.71 0.31
CA LYS A 137 27.49 10.83 1.48
C LYS A 137 27.87 9.39 1.15
N TRP A 138 27.42 8.86 0.03
CA TRP A 138 27.77 7.50 -0.40
C TRP A 138 29.28 7.32 -0.64
N THR A 139 29.88 8.24 -1.39
CA THR A 139 31.29 8.13 -1.80
C THR A 139 32.31 8.38 -0.68
N SER A 140 31.85 8.88 0.46
CA SER A 140 32.65 8.94 1.69
C SER A 140 32.99 7.55 2.23
N CYS A 141 32.11 6.56 2.03
CA CYS A 141 32.29 5.18 2.49
C CYS A 141 32.60 4.20 1.36
N HIS A 142 32.17 4.50 0.12
CA HIS A 142 32.21 3.56 -1.00
C HIS A 142 32.75 4.17 -2.30
N LYS A 143 33.78 3.58 -2.90
CA LYS A 143 34.33 4.02 -4.20
C LYS A 143 33.65 3.37 -5.42
N VAL A 144 32.36 3.09 -5.31
CA VAL A 144 31.57 2.42 -6.36
C VAL A 144 30.23 3.14 -6.59
N CYS A 145 29.69 3.05 -7.80
CA CYS A 145 28.37 3.59 -8.13
C CYS A 145 27.27 2.89 -7.29
N PRO A 146 26.34 3.63 -6.65
CA PRO A 146 25.21 3.05 -5.90
C PRO A 146 24.31 2.14 -6.75
N LEU A 147 24.12 2.46 -8.03
CA LEU A 147 23.21 1.73 -8.92
C LEU A 147 23.84 0.47 -9.52
N CYS A 148 24.97 0.60 -10.21
CA CYS A 148 25.56 -0.51 -10.96
C CYS A 148 26.83 -1.09 -10.34
N LYS A 149 27.27 -0.56 -9.19
CA LYS A 149 28.50 -0.97 -8.48
C LYS A 149 29.79 -0.85 -9.29
N SER A 150 29.77 -0.15 -10.42
CA SER A 150 30.98 0.16 -11.19
C SER A 150 31.92 1.03 -10.37
N LYS A 151 33.23 0.76 -10.41
CA LYS A 151 34.26 1.59 -9.76
C LYS A 151 34.19 3.02 -10.26
N LEU A 152 34.21 3.97 -9.32
CA LEU A 152 34.29 5.40 -9.62
C LEU A 152 35.76 5.74 -9.90
N GLU A 153 36.01 6.52 -10.95
CA GLU A 153 37.36 7.02 -11.20
C GLU A 153 37.68 8.10 -10.16
N GLU A 154 38.80 7.94 -9.46
CA GLU A 154 39.35 9.01 -8.64
C GLU A 154 39.92 10.04 -9.61
N ASP A 155 39.55 11.31 -9.45
CA ASP A 155 40.18 12.39 -10.20
C ASP A 155 41.66 12.42 -9.78
N VAL A 156 42.53 11.84 -10.61
CA VAL A 156 43.98 12.02 -10.52
C VAL A 156 44.21 13.52 -10.71
N LYS A 157 44.50 14.20 -9.61
CA LYS A 157 44.84 15.61 -9.57
C LYS A 157 46.35 15.78 -9.52
#